data_AF-A0A6P0SUR2-F1
#
_entry.id   AF-A0A6P0SUR2-F1
#
_cell.length_a   1.000
_cell.length_b   1.000
_cell.length_c   1.000
_cell.angle_alpha   90.00
_cell.angle_beta   90.00
_cell.angle_gamma   90.00
#
_symmetry.space_group_name_H-M   'P 1'
#
loop_
_entity.id
_entity.type
_entity.pdbx_description
1 polymer ?
#
loop_
_entity_poly.entity_id
_entity_poly.type
_entity_poly.pdbx_seq_one_letter_code
_entity_poly.pdbx_strand_id
1 'polypeptide(L)'
;MGYSSKNNRRPFEAASKAAHHHIINDPEVQTLMDRIYKPPRSEEIPLEKVTADFEPPERNKIEAIIAVDGGYTEAIIENKFPSRKIHFLQFGALFFKQEELVCLEESPFIAPEDMSKLKNIHRIKLALPTKNIRFQDENTLKGSVLKAIYEFFLKSTLEEDKSLIDTLAWFIFRQYKKNHRTQDEKTWNLATNPLSPNGNS
;
A
#
# COMPACT_ATOMS: atom_id res chain seq x y z
N MET A 1 3.87 9.15 25.70
CA MET A 1 3.96 10.17 26.77
C MET A 1 5.43 10.45 27.01
N GLY A 2 6.00 11.43 26.30
CA GLY A 2 7.41 11.79 26.46
C GLY A 2 7.56 12.76 27.62
N TYR A 3 8.24 12.35 28.68
CA TYR A 3 8.53 13.20 29.83
C TYR A 3 9.53 14.29 29.44
N SER A 4 9.09 15.55 29.36
CA SER A 4 10.00 16.69 29.38
C SER A 4 10.24 17.10 30.83
N SER A 5 11.48 16.91 31.31
CA SER A 5 11.94 17.52 32.55
C SER A 5 12.43 18.93 32.23
N LYS A 6 11.86 19.93 32.90
CA LYS A 6 12.13 21.38 32.75
C LYS A 6 13.62 21.78 32.86
N ASN A 7 14.51 20.90 33.33
CA ASN A 7 15.92 21.21 33.58
C ASN A 7 16.93 20.34 32.80
N ASN A 8 16.50 19.49 31.86
CA ASN A 8 17.45 18.64 31.13
C ASN A 8 17.75 19.23 29.73
N ARG A 9 19.00 19.67 29.51
CA ARG A 9 19.53 20.11 28.19
C ARG A 9 19.74 18.91 27.25
N ARG A 10 18.76 18.00 27.17
CA ARG A 10 18.78 16.94 26.16
C ARG A 10 17.96 17.41 24.97
N PRO A 11 18.56 17.55 23.77
CA PRO A 11 17.82 17.90 22.58
C PRO A 11 16.71 16.88 22.35
N PHE A 12 15.63 17.32 21.69
CA PHE A 12 14.57 16.43 21.22
C PHE A 12 15.19 15.21 20.54
N GLU A 13 14.75 14.02 20.95
CA GLU A 13 15.31 12.75 20.51
C GLU A 13 15.01 12.54 19.02
N ALA A 14 15.84 13.10 18.15
CA ALA A 14 15.96 12.62 16.77
C ALA A 14 16.48 11.19 16.87
N ALA A 15 15.75 10.22 16.32
CA ALA A 15 16.06 8.78 16.37
C ALA A 15 17.58 8.56 16.30
N SER A 16 18.18 8.27 17.46
CA SER A 16 19.63 8.31 17.62
C SER A 16 20.25 7.21 16.78
N LYS A 17 20.76 7.57 15.60
CA LYS A 17 21.48 6.65 14.71
C LYS A 17 22.86 6.28 15.27
N ALA A 18 23.20 6.65 16.51
CA ALA A 18 24.49 6.35 17.13
C ALA A 18 24.86 4.85 17.08
N ALA A 19 23.87 3.96 17.17
CA ALA A 19 24.10 2.52 17.05
C ALA A 19 24.60 2.06 15.66
N HIS A 20 24.39 2.86 14.59
CA HIS A 20 24.87 2.54 13.24
C HIS A 20 26.40 2.65 13.11
N HIS A 21 27.08 3.32 14.07
CA HIS A 21 28.55 3.39 14.11
C HIS A 21 29.18 1.99 14.18
N HIS A 22 28.54 1.04 14.86
CA HIS A 22 29.02 -0.34 14.94
C HIS A 22 28.91 -1.08 13.60
N ILE A 23 27.90 -0.76 12.79
CA ILE A 23 27.71 -1.35 11.46
C ILE A 23 28.68 -0.75 10.45
N ILE A 24 28.87 0.58 10.48
CA ILE A 24 29.77 1.27 9.55
C ILE A 24 31.22 0.83 9.77
N ASN A 25 31.66 0.65 11.03
CA ASN A 25 33.03 0.26 11.33
C ASN A 25 33.25 -1.27 11.36
N ASP A 26 32.24 -2.06 11.01
CA ASP A 26 32.39 -3.49 10.93
C ASP A 26 33.36 -3.87 9.79
N PRO A 27 34.38 -4.71 10.04
CA PRO A 27 35.38 -5.09 9.03
C PRO A 27 34.78 -5.76 7.78
N GLU A 28 33.71 -6.52 7.93
CA GLU A 28 33.03 -7.21 6.82
C GLU A 28 32.28 -6.19 5.96
N VAL A 29 31.62 -5.21 6.59
CA VAL A 29 30.97 -4.09 5.90
C VAL A 29 32.00 -3.22 5.17
N GLN A 30 33.13 -2.88 5.79
CA GLN A 30 34.21 -2.12 5.14
C GLN A 30 34.76 -2.87 3.91
N THR A 31 35.03 -4.16 4.07
CA THR A 31 35.51 -5.01 2.96
C THR A 31 34.52 -5.07 1.81
N LEU A 32 33.21 -5.13 2.10
CA LEU A 32 32.16 -5.04 1.09
C LEU A 32 32.14 -3.66 0.41
N MET A 33 32.22 -2.58 1.17
CA MET A 33 32.19 -1.20 0.67
C MET A 33 33.36 -0.86 -0.25
N ASP A 34 34.50 -1.53 -0.06
CA ASP A 34 35.67 -1.41 -0.95
C ASP A 34 35.49 -2.17 -2.27
N ARG A 35 34.66 -3.23 -2.27
CA ARG A 35 34.38 -4.06 -3.46
C ARG A 35 33.19 -3.55 -4.26
N ILE A 36 32.31 -2.76 -3.66
CA ILE A 36 31.16 -2.17 -4.35
C ILE A 36 31.68 -1.15 -5.36
N TYR A 37 31.29 -1.34 -6.63
CA TYR A 37 31.49 -0.33 -7.66
C TYR A 37 30.76 0.95 -7.25
N LYS A 38 31.54 1.99 -6.99
CA LYS A 38 31.03 3.35 -6.79
C LYS A 38 31.03 3.99 -8.17
N PRO A 39 29.85 4.24 -8.78
CA PRO A 39 29.82 4.97 -10.04
C PRO A 39 30.63 6.26 -9.84
N PRO A 40 31.51 6.62 -10.79
CA PRO A 40 32.32 7.81 -10.66
C PRO A 40 31.37 8.98 -10.41
N ARG A 41 31.63 9.73 -9.34
CA ARG A 41 30.96 11.00 -9.12
C ARG A 41 31.39 11.89 -10.28
N SER A 42 30.54 12.03 -11.28
CA SER A 42 30.70 13.08 -12.27
C SER A 42 30.65 14.39 -11.50
N GLU A 43 31.78 15.07 -11.42
CA GLU A 43 31.82 16.47 -11.04
C GLU A 43 30.97 17.19 -12.08
N GLU A 44 29.77 17.60 -11.68
CA GLU A 44 28.82 18.35 -12.50
C GLU A 44 28.35 17.59 -13.76
N ILE A 45 27.40 16.66 -13.59
CA ILE A 45 26.41 16.49 -14.65
C ILE A 45 25.65 17.82 -14.69
N PRO A 46 25.78 18.64 -15.74
CA PRO A 46 25.05 19.91 -15.80
C PRO A 46 23.58 19.56 -15.70
N LEU A 47 22.90 20.10 -14.69
CA LEU A 47 21.52 19.73 -14.38
C LEU A 47 20.64 19.95 -15.62
N GLU A 48 20.95 20.98 -16.40
CA GLU A 48 20.31 21.36 -17.65
C GLU A 48 20.35 20.26 -18.73
N LYS A 49 21.30 19.32 -18.65
CA LYS A 49 21.41 18.18 -19.59
C LYS A 49 20.55 16.99 -19.17
N VAL A 50 20.03 16.98 -17.94
CA VAL A 50 19.27 15.85 -17.38
C VAL A 50 17.92 16.27 -16.78
N THR A 51 17.64 17.56 -16.73
CA THR A 51 16.33 18.13 -16.38
C THR A 51 15.63 18.62 -17.64
N ALA A 52 14.32 18.44 -17.66
CA ALA A 52 13.44 19.14 -18.59
C ALA A 52 12.55 20.05 -17.77
N ASP A 53 12.31 21.27 -18.26
CA ASP A 53 11.32 22.15 -17.67
C ASP A 53 9.95 21.50 -17.83
N PHE A 54 9.25 21.36 -16.71
CA PHE A 54 7.88 20.89 -16.72
C PHE A 54 6.96 22.09 -16.83
N GLU A 55 6.36 22.27 -18.01
CA GLU A 55 5.28 23.22 -18.22
C GLU A 55 3.95 22.53 -17.91
N PRO A 56 3.26 22.89 -16.81
CA PRO A 56 1.95 22.33 -16.53
C PRO A 56 0.96 22.73 -17.63
N PRO A 57 0.05 21.83 -18.05
CA PRO A 57 -0.95 22.18 -19.04
C PRO A 57 -1.87 23.27 -18.50
N GLU A 58 -2.24 24.25 -19.35
CA GLU A 58 -3.17 25.34 -18.98
C GLU A 58 -4.50 24.81 -18.40
N ARG A 59 -4.93 23.63 -18.85
CA ARG A 59 -6.11 22.94 -18.34
C ARG A 59 -5.78 21.52 -17.95
N ASN A 60 -5.78 21.25 -16.65
CA ASN A 60 -5.71 19.90 -16.11
C ASN A 60 -7.10 19.25 -16.11
N LYS A 61 -7.22 18.07 -16.74
CA LYS A 61 -8.47 17.29 -16.82
C LYS A 61 -8.63 16.28 -15.68
N ILE A 62 -7.66 16.19 -14.78
CA ILE A 62 -7.73 15.31 -13.63
C ILE A 62 -8.82 15.86 -12.69
N GLU A 63 -9.70 14.98 -12.24
CA GLU A 63 -10.80 15.37 -11.32
C GLU A 63 -10.57 14.75 -9.94
N ALA A 64 -9.95 13.57 -9.90
CA ALA A 64 -9.71 12.81 -8.69
C ALA A 64 -8.28 12.28 -8.64
N ILE A 65 -7.69 12.33 -7.46
CA ILE A 65 -6.36 11.80 -7.15
C ILE A 65 -6.55 10.76 -6.05
N ILE A 66 -6.05 9.55 -6.31
CA ILE A 66 -6.08 8.45 -5.35
C ILE A 66 -4.63 8.12 -4.97
N ALA A 67 -4.28 8.34 -3.71
CA ALA A 67 -3.00 7.93 -3.16
C ALA A 67 -3.20 6.66 -2.31
N VAL A 68 -2.47 5.60 -2.64
CA VAL A 68 -2.54 4.33 -1.93
C VAL A 68 -1.14 3.99 -1.44
N ASP A 69 -1.03 3.75 -0.13
CA ASP A 69 0.19 3.23 0.50
C ASP A 69 -0.19 2.07 1.42
N GLY A 70 0.78 1.22 1.77
CA GLY A 70 0.54 0.07 2.61
C GLY A 70 1.75 -0.37 3.40
N GLY A 71 1.48 -1.00 4.53
CA GLY A 71 2.48 -1.64 5.37
C GLY A 71 2.12 -3.11 5.59
N TYR A 72 3.13 -3.92 5.84
CA TYR A 72 2.94 -5.27 6.33
C TYR A 72 3.67 -5.44 7.67
N THR A 73 3.12 -6.29 8.53
CA THR A 73 3.73 -6.68 9.79
C THR A 73 3.53 -8.17 9.99
N GLU A 74 4.61 -8.86 10.33
CA GLU A 74 4.56 -10.28 10.68
C GLU A 74 4.42 -10.41 12.20
N ALA A 75 3.39 -11.13 12.65
CA ALA A 75 3.20 -11.47 14.05
C ALA A 75 3.48 -12.96 14.27
N ILE A 76 4.43 -13.23 15.17
CA ILE A 76 4.79 -14.58 15.59
C ILE A 76 3.84 -14.99 16.71
N ILE A 77 3.00 -16.00 16.48
CA ILE A 77 2.16 -16.59 17.53
C ILE A 77 2.97 -17.61 18.34
N GLU A 78 3.74 -18.43 17.63
CA GLU A 78 4.59 -19.44 18.25
C GLU A 78 5.93 -19.49 17.54
N ASN A 79 7.01 -19.31 18.30
CA ASN A 79 8.37 -19.29 17.76
C ASN A 79 9.04 -20.67 17.78
N LYS A 80 8.47 -21.66 18.49
CA LYS A 80 8.99 -23.04 18.54
C LYS A 80 8.63 -23.80 17.27
N PHE A 81 9.46 -24.77 16.89
CA PHE A 81 9.18 -25.60 15.71
C PHE A 81 8.00 -26.56 15.96
N PRO A 82 6.99 -26.61 15.06
CA PRO A 82 6.84 -25.79 13.86
C PRO A 82 6.32 -24.38 14.16
N SER A 83 7.06 -23.34 13.73
CA SER A 83 6.72 -21.95 14.05
C SER A 83 5.40 -21.53 13.41
N ARG A 84 4.60 -20.73 14.10
CA ARG A 84 3.27 -20.26 13.67
C ARG A 84 3.26 -18.75 13.55
N LYS A 85 2.81 -18.24 12.39
CA LYS A 85 2.83 -16.81 12.09
C LYS A 85 1.57 -16.34 11.36
N ILE A 86 1.16 -15.12 11.66
CA ILE A 86 0.11 -14.37 10.95
C ILE A 86 0.76 -13.15 10.31
N HIS A 87 0.32 -12.77 9.12
CA HIS A 87 0.70 -11.52 8.49
C HIS A 87 -0.46 -10.55 8.53
N PHE A 88 -0.20 -9.35 9.02
CA PHE A 88 -1.13 -8.23 9.01
C PHE A 88 -0.70 -7.28 7.89
N LEU A 89 -1.59 -7.09 6.92
CA LEU A 89 -1.45 -6.10 5.87
C LEU A 89 -2.39 -4.95 6.19
N GLN A 90 -1.87 -3.73 6.07
CA GLN A 90 -2.65 -2.53 6.22
C GLN A 90 -2.47 -1.67 4.98
N PHE A 91 -3.57 -1.22 4.41
CA PHE A 91 -3.61 -0.31 3.28
C PHE A 91 -4.22 1.01 3.76
N GLY A 92 -3.59 2.12 3.42
CA GLY A 92 -4.14 3.46 3.54
C GLY A 92 -4.47 3.97 2.15
N ALA A 93 -5.76 4.18 1.87
CA ALA A 93 -6.21 4.83 0.66
C ALA A 93 -6.71 6.23 0.99
N LEU A 94 -6.22 7.21 0.24
CA LEU A 94 -6.58 8.61 0.30
C LEU A 94 -7.20 9.00 -1.03
N PHE A 95 -8.41 9.55 -0.97
CA PHE A 95 -9.13 10.06 -2.13
C PHE A 95 -9.25 11.57 -2.02
N PHE A 96 -8.77 12.28 -3.03
CA PHE A 96 -8.86 13.73 -3.13
C PHE A 96 -9.57 14.11 -4.42
N LYS A 97 -10.41 15.14 -4.37
CA LYS A 97 -10.82 15.86 -5.57
C LYS A 97 -9.81 16.95 -5.86
N GLN A 98 -9.49 17.18 -7.14
CA GLN A 98 -8.54 18.23 -7.51
C GLN A 98 -9.02 19.61 -7.06
N GLU A 99 -10.32 19.89 -7.15
CA GLU A 99 -10.93 21.15 -6.72
C GLU A 99 -10.68 21.44 -5.23
N GLU A 100 -10.74 20.41 -4.38
CA GLU A 100 -10.49 20.56 -2.93
C GLU A 100 -9.03 20.91 -2.62
N LEU A 101 -8.09 20.44 -3.45
CA LEU A 101 -6.67 20.77 -3.32
C LEU A 101 -6.38 22.22 -3.74
N VAL A 102 -7.00 22.68 -4.83
CA VAL A 102 -6.86 24.08 -5.30
C VAL A 102 -7.42 25.05 -4.26
N CYS A 103 -8.61 24.77 -3.71
CA CYS A 103 -9.19 25.59 -2.65
C CYS A 103 -8.30 25.67 -1.40
N LEU A 104 -7.56 24.59 -1.09
CA LEU A 104 -6.61 24.58 0.02
C LEU A 104 -5.37 25.43 -0.26
N GLU A 105 -4.84 25.35 -1.48
CA GLU A 105 -3.70 26.14 -1.94
C GLU A 105 -4.00 27.64 -1.93
N GLU A 106 -5.21 28.02 -2.34
CA GLU A 106 -5.68 29.41 -2.34
C GLU A 106 -6.03 29.93 -0.94
N SER A 107 -6.17 29.05 0.06
CA SER A 107 -6.49 29.47 1.42
C SER A 107 -5.29 30.12 2.12
N PRO A 108 -5.43 31.34 2.67
CA PRO A 108 -4.33 32.02 3.35
C PRO A 108 -3.88 31.32 4.64
N PHE A 109 -4.75 30.50 5.24
CA PHE A 109 -4.44 29.68 6.41
C PHE A 109 -5.16 28.34 6.31
N ILE A 110 -4.40 27.25 6.47
CA ILE A 110 -4.97 25.90 6.54
C ILE A 110 -5.38 25.62 7.98
N ALA A 111 -6.68 25.63 8.25
CA ALA A 111 -7.20 25.23 9.55
C ALA A 111 -7.02 23.71 9.76
N PRO A 112 -6.76 23.24 10.99
CA PRO A 112 -6.68 21.80 11.29
C PRO A 112 -7.91 21.01 10.83
N GLU A 113 -9.08 21.63 10.88
CA GLU A 113 -10.36 21.07 10.45
C GLU A 113 -10.39 20.85 8.94
N ASP A 114 -9.85 21.75 8.14
CA ASP A 114 -9.78 21.61 6.68
C ASP A 114 -8.78 20.53 6.27
N MET A 115 -7.68 20.40 7.02
CA MET A 115 -6.76 19.29 6.86
C MET A 115 -7.38 17.94 7.26
N SER A 116 -8.36 17.93 8.19
CA SER A 116 -9.06 16.71 8.59
C SER A 116 -10.01 16.20 7.51
N LYS A 117 -10.66 17.10 6.75
CA LYS A 117 -11.53 16.75 5.61
C LYS A 117 -10.73 16.10 4.48
N LEU A 118 -9.51 16.55 4.25
CA LEU A 118 -8.57 15.93 3.30
C LEU A 118 -8.01 14.59 3.77
N LYS A 119 -8.11 14.29 5.08
CA LYS A 119 -7.62 13.05 5.69
C LYS A 119 -8.72 12.01 5.87
N ASN A 120 -9.64 11.88 4.90
CA ASN A 120 -10.49 10.70 4.79
C ASN A 120 -9.64 9.49 4.35
N ILE A 121 -8.77 9.04 5.26
CA ILE A 121 -7.88 7.90 5.07
C ILE A 121 -8.71 6.66 5.35
N HIS A 122 -9.10 5.96 4.29
CA HIS A 122 -9.64 4.61 4.43
C HIS A 122 -8.50 3.68 4.83
N ARG A 123 -8.54 3.22 6.09
CA ARG A 123 -7.57 2.26 6.64
C ARG A 123 -8.16 0.86 6.54
N ILE A 124 -7.69 0.13 5.54
CA ILE A 124 -8.15 -1.20 5.23
C ILE A 124 -7.17 -2.20 5.83
N LYS A 125 -7.65 -3.22 6.55
CA LYS A 125 -6.81 -4.20 7.25
C LYS A 125 -7.15 -5.61 6.77
N LEU A 126 -6.11 -6.38 6.48
CA LEU A 126 -6.21 -7.78 6.09
C LEU A 126 -5.26 -8.62 6.94
N ALA A 127 -5.80 -9.62 7.64
CA ALA A 127 -5.01 -10.57 8.40
C ALA A 127 -5.00 -11.92 7.67
N LEU A 128 -3.80 -12.45 7.39
CA LEU A 128 -3.62 -13.70 6.66
C LEU A 128 -2.91 -14.75 7.53
N PRO A 129 -3.46 -15.99 7.61
CA PRO A 129 -2.70 -17.12 8.12
C PRO A 129 -1.70 -17.56 7.06
N THR A 130 -0.40 -17.49 7.32
CA THR A 130 0.63 -17.75 6.29
C THR A 130 1.61 -18.85 6.64
N LYS A 131 1.74 -19.24 7.92
CA LYS A 131 2.68 -20.28 8.34
C LYS A 131 2.12 -21.20 9.42
N ASN A 132 1.96 -22.48 9.08
CA ASN A 132 1.55 -23.58 9.98
C ASN A 132 0.26 -23.31 10.78
N ILE A 133 -0.63 -22.50 10.22
CA ILE A 133 -1.96 -22.18 10.77
C ILE A 133 -2.98 -22.32 9.65
N ARG A 134 -4.17 -22.79 9.99
CA ARG A 134 -5.34 -22.82 9.10
C ARG A 134 -6.58 -22.38 9.88
N PHE A 135 -7.62 -21.93 9.19
CA PHE A 135 -8.93 -21.77 9.80
C PHE A 135 -9.49 -23.14 10.20
N GLN A 136 -10.33 -23.15 11.24
CA GLN A 136 -10.86 -24.39 11.81
C GLN A 136 -11.68 -25.17 10.79
N ASP A 137 -12.40 -24.46 9.93
CA ASP A 137 -13.30 -24.94 8.90
C ASP A 137 -12.64 -25.12 7.52
N GLU A 138 -11.32 -24.99 7.42
CA GLU A 138 -10.56 -25.18 6.19
C GLU A 138 -9.58 -26.34 6.31
N ASN A 139 -9.49 -27.19 5.27
CA ASN A 139 -8.61 -28.37 5.30
C ASN A 139 -7.15 -28.06 4.99
N THR A 140 -6.87 -26.91 4.35
CA THR A 140 -5.53 -26.54 3.90
C THR A 140 -5.21 -25.09 4.24
N LEU A 141 -3.90 -24.80 4.39
CA LEU A 141 -3.41 -23.41 4.49
C LEU A 141 -3.85 -22.58 3.27
N LYS A 142 -3.77 -23.17 2.06
CA LYS A 142 -4.21 -22.53 0.82
C LYS A 142 -5.69 -22.13 0.89
N GLY A 143 -6.55 -23.05 1.36
CA GLY A 143 -7.99 -22.78 1.56
C GLY A 143 -8.21 -21.63 2.54
N SER A 144 -7.47 -21.60 3.65
CA SER A 144 -7.56 -20.52 4.64
C SER A 144 -7.15 -19.16 4.07
N VAL A 145 -6.06 -19.10 3.28
CA VAL A 145 -5.63 -17.86 2.63
C VAL A 145 -6.66 -17.37 1.61
N LEU A 146 -7.13 -18.27 0.74
CA LEU A 146 -8.13 -17.92 -0.28
C LEU A 146 -9.44 -17.45 0.36
N LYS A 147 -9.89 -18.13 1.41
CA LYS A 147 -11.08 -17.75 2.17
C LYS A 147 -10.90 -16.41 2.87
N ALA A 148 -9.75 -16.15 3.49
CA ALA A 148 -9.47 -14.86 4.13
C ALA A 148 -9.55 -13.70 3.10
N ILE A 149 -8.99 -13.90 1.91
CA ILE A 149 -9.08 -12.92 0.81
C ILE A 149 -10.52 -12.76 0.33
N TYR A 150 -11.23 -13.86 0.10
CA TYR A 150 -12.62 -13.83 -0.34
C TYR A 150 -13.53 -13.08 0.66
N GLU A 151 -13.46 -13.45 1.94
CA GLU A 151 -14.22 -12.80 3.00
C GLU A 151 -13.85 -11.33 3.15
N PHE A 152 -12.57 -10.98 2.96
CA PHE A 152 -12.12 -9.60 2.97
C PHE A 152 -12.78 -8.78 1.85
N PHE A 153 -12.80 -9.30 0.62
CA PHE A 153 -13.47 -8.62 -0.51
C PHE A 153 -14.99 -8.56 -0.32
N LEU A 154 -15.58 -9.58 0.29
CA LEU A 154 -17.03 -9.64 0.55
C LEU A 154 -17.48 -8.65 1.63
N LYS A 155 -16.72 -8.51 2.71
CA LYS A 155 -17.10 -7.71 3.90
C LYS A 155 -16.66 -6.25 3.82
N SER A 156 -15.59 -5.95 3.08
CA SER A 156 -15.04 -4.59 3.02
C SER A 156 -15.90 -3.73 2.09
N THR A 157 -16.49 -2.65 2.61
CA THR A 157 -17.32 -1.72 1.83
C THR A 157 -16.76 -0.31 1.74
N LEU A 158 -15.62 -0.02 2.38
CA LEU A 158 -15.01 1.33 2.42
C LEU A 158 -15.98 2.46 2.82
N GLU A 159 -17.00 2.15 3.64
CA GLU A 159 -18.06 3.10 4.02
C GLU A 159 -19.03 3.46 2.87
N GLU A 160 -19.05 2.67 1.80
CA GLU A 160 -20.01 2.74 0.71
C GLU A 160 -21.05 1.61 0.77
N ASP A 161 -22.08 1.69 -0.08
CA ASP A 161 -23.14 0.67 -0.19
C ASP A 161 -22.65 -0.64 -0.85
N LYS A 162 -21.56 -0.56 -1.63
CA LYS A 162 -21.02 -1.68 -2.40
C LYS A 162 -19.78 -2.25 -1.75
N SER A 163 -19.67 -3.57 -1.79
CA SER A 163 -18.48 -4.26 -1.31
C SER A 163 -17.34 -4.21 -2.33
N LEU A 164 -16.12 -4.48 -1.89
CA LEU A 164 -14.97 -4.61 -2.80
C LEU A 164 -15.18 -5.74 -3.81
N ILE A 165 -15.92 -6.81 -3.48
CA ILE A 165 -16.23 -7.88 -4.43
C ILE A 165 -17.17 -7.38 -5.54
N ASP A 166 -18.12 -6.50 -5.22
CA ASP A 166 -18.99 -5.87 -6.22
C ASP A 166 -18.19 -4.96 -7.15
N THR A 167 -17.27 -4.17 -6.59
CA THR A 167 -16.37 -3.31 -7.36
C THR A 167 -15.43 -4.12 -8.25
N LEU A 168 -14.89 -5.23 -7.73
CA LEU A 168 -14.07 -6.15 -8.50
C LEU A 168 -14.86 -6.77 -9.66
N ALA A 169 -16.09 -7.22 -9.40
CA ALA A 169 -16.98 -7.74 -10.45
C ALA A 169 -17.31 -6.65 -11.49
N TRP A 170 -17.64 -5.44 -11.05
CA TRP A 170 -17.90 -4.29 -11.93
C TRP A 170 -16.71 -4.01 -12.85
N PHE A 171 -15.48 -4.12 -12.34
CA PHE A 171 -14.26 -3.93 -13.10
C PHE A 171 -13.97 -5.08 -14.07
N ILE A 172 -13.92 -6.32 -13.58
CA ILE A 172 -13.62 -7.53 -14.37
C ILE A 172 -14.62 -7.68 -15.51
N PHE A 173 -15.91 -7.50 -15.22
CA PHE A 173 -16.98 -7.62 -16.19
C PHE A 173 -17.21 -6.33 -17.00
N ARG A 174 -16.32 -5.33 -16.87
CA ARG A 174 -16.36 -4.05 -17.61
C ARG A 174 -17.74 -3.38 -17.57
N GLN A 175 -18.44 -3.50 -16.44
CA GLN A 175 -19.81 -3.00 -16.30
C GLN A 175 -19.87 -1.47 -16.40
N TYR A 176 -18.75 -0.79 -16.15
CA TYR A 176 -18.59 0.65 -16.35
C TYR A 176 -18.91 1.11 -17.78
N LYS A 177 -18.74 0.24 -18.79
CA LYS A 177 -19.08 0.56 -20.19
C LYS A 177 -20.57 0.52 -20.49
N LYS A 178 -21.41 -0.01 -19.58
CA LYS A 178 -22.87 -0.14 -19.74
C LYS A 178 -23.25 -0.67 -21.14
N ASN A 179 -23.88 0.15 -21.97
CA ASN A 179 -24.37 -0.20 -23.30
C ASN A 179 -23.28 -0.18 -24.40
N HIS A 180 -22.08 0.32 -24.10
CA HIS A 180 -20.95 0.39 -25.04
C HIS A 180 -20.07 -0.87 -25.03
N ARG A 181 -20.53 -1.95 -24.39
CA ARG A 181 -19.81 -3.22 -24.37
C ARG A 181 -19.95 -3.93 -25.72
N THR A 182 -18.81 -4.24 -26.32
CA THR A 182 -18.75 -5.10 -27.52
C THR A 182 -19.18 -6.53 -27.19
N GLN A 183 -19.48 -7.35 -28.21
CA GLN A 183 -19.91 -8.73 -28.00
C GLN A 183 -18.81 -9.57 -27.33
N ASP A 184 -17.54 -9.36 -27.72
CA ASP A 184 -16.39 -10.03 -27.11
C ASP A 184 -16.16 -9.61 -25.66
N GLU A 185 -16.53 -8.39 -25.29
CA GLU A 185 -16.46 -7.95 -23.90
C GLU A 185 -17.55 -8.55 -23.03
N LYS A 186 -18.59 -9.15 -23.62
CA LYS A 186 -19.66 -9.89 -22.94
C LYS A 186 -19.40 -11.39 -22.88
N THR A 187 -18.34 -11.88 -23.50
CA THR A 187 -17.90 -13.27 -23.40
C THR A 187 -16.70 -13.36 -22.46
N TRP A 188 -16.65 -14.43 -21.67
CA TRP A 188 -15.58 -14.64 -20.70
C TRP A 188 -15.13 -16.08 -20.70
N ASN A 189 -13.81 -16.28 -20.79
CA ASN A 189 -13.19 -17.58 -20.62
C ASN A 189 -12.86 -17.74 -19.14
N LEU A 190 -13.56 -18.64 -18.47
CA LEU A 190 -13.26 -19.00 -17.09
C LEU A 190 -12.01 -19.89 -17.06
N ALA A 191 -11.16 -19.69 -16.06
CA ALA A 191 -9.96 -20.51 -15.88
C ALA A 191 -10.29 -21.99 -15.56
N THR A 192 -11.51 -22.25 -15.08
CA THR A 192 -12.03 -23.59 -14.78
C THR A 192 -13.50 -23.64 -15.14
N ASN A 193 -13.95 -24.75 -15.74
CA ASN A 193 -15.37 -24.99 -16.02
C ASN A 193 -16.14 -25.12 -14.67
N PRO A 194 -17.10 -24.23 -14.38
CA PRO A 194 -17.83 -24.21 -13.10
C PRO A 194 -18.73 -25.45 -12.89
N LEU A 195 -18.95 -26.25 -13.93
CA LEU A 195 -19.72 -27.50 -13.87
C LEU A 195 -18.83 -28.75 -13.70
N SER A 196 -17.50 -28.60 -13.73
CA SER A 196 -16.56 -29.69 -13.54
C SER A 196 -15.52 -29.34 -12.47
N PRO A 197 -15.45 -30.06 -11.33
CA PRO A 197 -14.48 -29.78 -10.27
C PRO A 197 -13.01 -29.89 -10.70
N ASN A 198 -12.73 -30.55 -11.83
CA ASN A 198 -11.37 -30.87 -12.28
C ASN A 198 -10.84 -29.95 -13.40
N GLY A 199 -11.66 -29.07 -13.96
CA GLY A 199 -11.26 -28.17 -15.04
C GLY A 199 -10.95 -28.90 -16.36
N ASN A 200 -11.62 -28.47 -17.43
CA ASN A 200 -11.50 -28.95 -18.81
C ASN A 200 -11.99 -30.39 -19.05
N SER A 201 -13.28 -30.48 -19.33
CA SER A 201 -13.80 -31.26 -20.47
C SER A 201 -14.43 -30.29 -21.45
#